data_AF-A0A0H3I1J6-F1
#
_entry.id   AF-A0A0H3I1J6-F1
#
_cell.length_a   1.000
_cell.length_b   1.000
_cell.length_c   1.000
_cell.angle_alpha   90.00
_cell.angle_beta   90.00
_cell.angle_gamma   90.00
#
_symmetry.space_group_name_H-M   'P 1'
#
loop_
_entity.id
_entity.type
_entity.pdbx_description
1 polymer ?
#
loop_
_entity_poly.entity_id
_entity_poly.type
_entity_poly.pdbx_seq_one_letter_code
_entity_poly.pdbx_strand_id
1 'polypeptide(L)'
;MVFKLLLPFIIFVAVIIFLVNLFFILAWLKNKFYGEDSELSLLLYPALCVFVSSVLLYHGWLWSSDQLSDSRVSEKIYLLAHALDFNDSHQCANVPADRPVVFLGNAQDAVLVAPYPLEDFDFATFFEASANVPRQFVRMRCEYKPAQAFPEGW
;
A
#
# COMPACT_ATOMS: atom_id res chain seq x y z
N MET A 1 4.32 11.93 0.36
CA MET A 1 3.37 12.66 -0.52
C MET A 1 3.67 12.48 -2.01
N VAL A 2 4.93 12.57 -2.45
CA VAL A 2 5.30 12.47 -3.88
C VAL A 2 4.87 11.15 -4.53
N PHE A 3 5.06 10.01 -3.84
CA PHE A 3 4.68 8.68 -4.36
C PHE A 3 3.17 8.51 -4.61
N LYS A 4 2.31 9.18 -3.81
CA LYS A 4 0.84 9.17 -3.99
C LYS A 4 0.39 9.90 -5.26
N LEU A 5 1.16 10.87 -5.76
CA LEU A 5 0.88 11.53 -7.04
C LEU A 5 1.59 10.89 -8.22
N LEU A 6 2.77 10.29 -8.00
CA LEU A 6 3.59 9.74 -9.09
C LEU A 6 2.89 8.61 -9.84
N LEU A 7 2.34 7.62 -9.13
CA LEU A 7 1.70 6.48 -9.78
C LEU A 7 0.47 6.87 -10.63
N PRO A 8 -0.54 7.62 -10.11
CA PRO A 8 -1.66 8.04 -10.94
C PRO A 8 -1.24 9.00 -12.05
N PHE A 9 -0.19 9.80 -11.85
CA PHE A 9 0.37 10.65 -12.90
C PHE A 9 1.02 9.83 -14.02
N ILE A 10 1.81 8.80 -13.70
CA ILE A 10 2.43 7.90 -14.69
C ILE A 10 1.35 7.16 -15.49
N ILE A 11 0.32 6.65 -14.81
CA ILE A 11 -0.82 5.99 -15.47
C ILE A 11 -1.54 6.96 -16.40
N PHE A 12 -1.82 8.19 -15.93
CA PHE A 12 -2.48 9.22 -16.74
C PHE A 12 -1.68 9.58 -17.99
N VAL A 13 -0.37 9.79 -17.85
CA VAL A 13 0.53 10.04 -18.99
C VAL A 13 0.54 8.84 -19.95
N ALA A 14 0.58 7.61 -19.43
CA ALA A 14 0.53 6.40 -20.23
C ALA A 14 -0.77 6.30 -21.05
N VAL A 15 -1.92 6.68 -20.47
CA VAL A 15 -3.22 6.76 -21.18
C VAL A 15 -3.15 7.76 -22.33
N ILE A 16 -2.63 8.97 -22.11
CA ILE A 16 -2.52 9.97 -23.17
C ILE A 16 -1.63 9.47 -24.31
N ILE A 17 -0.45 8.93 -23.97
CA ILE A 17 0.48 8.37 -24.97
C ILE A 17 -0.19 7.23 -25.74
N PHE A 18 -0.93 6.34 -25.06
CA PHE A 18 -1.66 5.25 -25.70
C PHE A 18 -2.69 5.79 -26.69
N LEU A 19 -3.53 6.73 -26.28
CA LEU A 19 -4.62 7.28 -27.11
C LEU A 19 -4.08 8.03 -28.34
N VAL A 20 -3.05 8.86 -28.16
CA VAL A 20 -2.43 9.64 -29.25
C VAL A 20 -1.79 8.70 -30.28
N ASN A 21 -1.03 7.71 -29.83
CA ASN A 21 -0.36 6.78 -30.75
C ASN A 21 -1.34 5.80 -31.39
N LEU A 22 -2.40 5.38 -30.69
CA LEU A 22 -3.48 4.60 -31.27
C LEU A 22 -4.18 5.39 -32.40
N PHE A 23 -4.41 6.69 -32.20
CA PHE A 23 -4.95 7.56 -33.25
C PHE A 23 -4.04 7.63 -34.48
N PHE A 24 -2.73 7.74 -34.30
CA PHE A 24 -1.76 7.69 -35.42
C PHE A 24 -1.80 6.36 -36.17
N ILE A 25 -1.89 5.23 -35.46
CA ILE A 25 -2.01 3.91 -36.08
C ILE A 25 -3.31 3.80 -36.90
N LEU A 26 -4.43 4.29 -36.34
CA LEU A 26 -5.72 4.30 -37.05
C LEU A 26 -5.68 5.19 -38.29
N ALA A 27 -5.03 6.36 -38.23
CA ALA A 27 -4.82 7.24 -39.37
C ALA A 27 -3.95 6.58 -40.44
N TRP A 28 -2.87 5.90 -40.05
CA TRP A 28 -2.03 5.15 -40.99
C TRP A 28 -2.80 3.99 -41.65
N LEU A 29 -3.56 3.23 -40.87
CA LEU A 29 -4.40 2.15 -41.40
C LEU A 29 -5.39 2.69 -42.42
N LYS A 30 -6.05 3.81 -42.09
CA LYS A 30 -6.95 4.51 -43.00
C LYS A 30 -6.24 4.86 -44.31
N ASN A 31 -5.13 5.58 -44.26
CA ASN A 31 -4.40 6.01 -45.48
C ASN A 31 -3.96 4.82 -46.33
N LYS A 32 -3.51 3.74 -45.69
CA LYS A 32 -3.15 2.50 -46.40
C LYS A 32 -4.33 1.84 -47.11
N PHE A 33 -5.53 1.84 -46.51
CA PHE A 33 -6.74 1.34 -47.17
C PHE A 33 -7.23 2.24 -48.32
N TYR A 34 -6.95 3.54 -48.27
CA TYR A 34 -7.28 4.49 -49.35
C TYR A 34 -6.24 4.53 -50.49
N GLY A 35 -5.19 3.70 -50.41
CA GLY A 35 -4.19 3.57 -51.47
C GLY A 35 -3.16 4.70 -51.50
N GLU A 36 -3.02 5.48 -50.43
CA GLU A 36 -1.94 6.44 -50.27
C GLU A 36 -0.65 5.72 -49.83
N ASP A 37 0.48 6.08 -50.45
CA ASP A 37 1.80 5.57 -50.08
C ASP A 37 2.10 5.94 -48.63
N SER A 38 2.01 4.94 -47.76
CA SER A 38 2.19 5.08 -46.32
C SER A 38 3.49 4.38 -45.92
N GLU A 39 4.51 5.14 -45.53
CA GLU A 39 5.78 4.54 -45.10
C GLU A 39 5.60 3.66 -43.85
N LEU A 40 6.28 2.52 -43.83
CA LEU A 40 6.29 1.60 -42.67
C LEU A 40 7.03 2.20 -41.46
N SER A 41 8.00 3.08 -41.72
CA SER A 41 8.76 3.83 -40.72
C SER A 41 7.86 4.66 -39.80
N LEU A 42 6.74 5.19 -40.35
CA LEU A 42 5.73 5.97 -39.64
C LEU A 42 4.86 5.13 -38.69
N LEU A 43 4.83 3.80 -38.85
CA LEU A 43 4.04 2.88 -38.02
C LEU A 43 4.82 2.37 -36.80
N LEU A 44 6.13 2.16 -36.94
CA LEU A 44 6.92 1.44 -35.95
C LEU A 44 6.95 2.16 -34.58
N TYR A 45 7.18 3.47 -34.58
CA TYR A 45 7.25 4.25 -33.34
C TYR A 45 5.89 4.31 -32.61
N PRO A 46 4.77 4.67 -33.26
CA PRO A 46 3.45 4.61 -32.63
C PRO A 46 3.09 3.21 -32.11
N ALA A 47 3.42 2.16 -32.85
CA ALA A 47 3.17 0.78 -32.43
C ALA A 47 3.94 0.42 -31.15
N LEU A 48 5.22 0.80 -31.05
CA LEU A 48 6.02 0.61 -29.84
C LEU A 48 5.46 1.40 -28.66
N CYS A 49 5.07 2.66 -28.87
CA CYS A 49 4.45 3.48 -27.82
C CYS A 49 3.15 2.87 -27.31
N VAL A 50 2.29 2.38 -28.22
CA VAL A 50 1.06 1.67 -27.84
C VAL A 50 1.38 0.43 -27.02
N PHE A 51 2.33 -0.39 -27.46
CA PHE A 51 2.72 -1.61 -26.75
C PHE A 51 3.23 -1.31 -25.34
N VAL A 52 4.19 -0.38 -25.19
CA VAL A 52 4.74 -0.01 -23.88
C VAL A 52 3.67 0.57 -22.97
N SER A 53 2.84 1.49 -23.48
CA SER A 53 1.74 2.04 -22.69
C SER A 53 0.72 0.97 -22.30
N SER A 54 0.40 0.01 -23.16
CA SER A 54 -0.50 -1.11 -22.82
C SER A 54 0.05 -1.95 -21.67
N VAL A 55 1.35 -2.27 -21.67
CA VAL A 55 2.00 -3.02 -20.59
C VAL A 55 1.90 -2.24 -19.28
N LEU A 56 2.22 -0.94 -19.29
CA LEU A 56 2.12 -0.08 -18.11
C LEU A 56 0.69 0.01 -17.57
N LEU A 57 -0.29 0.20 -18.46
CA LEU A 57 -1.70 0.27 -18.08
C LEU A 57 -2.22 -1.05 -17.52
N TYR A 58 -1.84 -2.19 -18.12
CA TYR A 58 -2.23 -3.51 -17.65
C TYR A 58 -1.70 -3.78 -16.24
N HIS A 59 -0.39 -3.59 -16.02
CA HIS A 59 0.21 -3.81 -14.71
C HIS A 59 -0.27 -2.78 -13.68
N GLY A 60 -0.42 -1.52 -14.07
CA GLY A 60 -0.93 -0.47 -13.19
C GLY A 60 -2.37 -0.75 -12.74
N TRP A 61 -3.23 -1.20 -13.65
CA TRP A 61 -4.59 -1.63 -13.33
C TRP A 61 -4.62 -2.86 -12.43
N LEU A 62 -3.87 -3.91 -12.78
CA LEU A 62 -3.84 -5.15 -12.00
C LEU A 62 -3.34 -4.89 -10.57
N TRP A 63 -2.23 -4.17 -10.41
CA TRP A 63 -1.70 -3.81 -9.10
C TRP A 63 -2.69 -2.95 -8.30
N SER A 64 -3.29 -1.92 -8.93
CA SER A 64 -4.26 -1.06 -8.24
C SER A 64 -5.50 -1.84 -7.83
N SER A 65 -6.02 -2.71 -8.69
CA SER A 65 -7.22 -3.49 -8.40
C SER A 65 -7.00 -4.53 -7.32
N ASP A 66 -5.80 -5.11 -7.22
CA ASP A 66 -5.46 -6.10 -6.20
C ASP A 66 -5.14 -5.43 -4.85
N GLN A 67 -4.21 -4.48 -4.85
CA GLN A 67 -3.62 -3.91 -3.64
C GLN A 67 -4.46 -2.80 -3.00
N LEU A 68 -5.32 -2.12 -3.77
CA LEU A 68 -6.23 -1.06 -3.29
C LEU A 68 -7.70 -1.47 -3.38
N SER A 69 -8.00 -2.78 -3.44
CA SER A 69 -9.39 -3.26 -3.40
C SER A 69 -10.06 -2.98 -2.06
N ASP A 70 -11.38 -2.75 -2.10
CA ASP A 70 -12.22 -2.60 -0.89
C ASP A 70 -12.07 -3.80 0.07
N SER A 71 -11.80 -4.99 -0.46
CA SER A 71 -11.59 -6.21 0.32
C SER A 71 -10.35 -6.17 1.23
N ARG A 72 -9.34 -5.37 0.87
CA ARG A 72 -8.07 -5.25 1.59
C ARG A 72 -7.95 -3.96 2.40
N VAL A 73 -8.94 -3.06 2.33
CA VAL A 73 -8.91 -1.79 3.07
C VAL A 73 -8.76 -2.01 4.57
N SER A 74 -9.51 -2.96 5.15
CA SER A 74 -9.42 -3.29 6.58
C SER A 74 -8.04 -3.80 6.98
N GLU A 75 -7.42 -4.63 6.14
CA GLU A 75 -6.05 -5.13 6.31
C GLU A 75 -5.04 -3.99 6.28
N LYS A 76 -5.13 -3.08 5.31
CA LYS A 76 -4.23 -1.92 5.21
C LYS A 76 -4.39 -0.95 6.38
N ILE A 77 -5.61 -0.72 6.84
CA ILE A 77 -5.86 0.08 8.04
C ILE A 77 -5.25 -0.59 9.27
N TYR A 78 -5.39 -1.91 9.38
CA TYR A 78 -4.84 -2.65 10.51
C TYR A 78 -3.31 -2.62 10.52
N LEU A 79 -2.66 -2.85 9.38
CA LEU A 79 -1.20 -2.71 9.24
C LEU A 79 -0.72 -1.30 9.63
N LEU A 80 -1.43 -0.26 9.17
CA LEU A 80 -1.09 1.12 9.48
C LEU A 80 -1.25 1.42 10.97
N ALA A 81 -2.36 0.99 11.57
CA ALA A 81 -2.60 1.14 13.01
C ALA A 81 -1.53 0.39 13.81
N HIS A 82 -1.14 -0.81 13.36
CA HIS A 82 -0.09 -1.58 14.01
C HIS A 82 1.26 -0.85 14.01
N ALA A 83 1.67 -0.29 12.88
CA ALA A 83 2.96 0.43 12.81
C ALA A 83 2.99 1.78 13.57
N LEU A 84 1.84 2.37 13.89
CA LEU A 84 1.76 3.72 14.46
C LEU A 84 1.28 3.76 15.91
N ASP A 85 0.27 2.95 16.25
CA ASP A 85 -0.43 3.04 17.53
C ASP A 85 -0.12 1.86 18.47
N PHE A 86 0.28 0.70 17.91
CA PHE A 86 0.61 -0.45 18.72
C PHE A 86 2.03 -0.31 19.29
N ASN A 87 2.17 -0.71 20.54
CA ASN A 87 3.44 -0.73 21.23
C ASN A 87 3.82 -2.16 21.61
N ASP A 88 4.83 -2.72 20.93
CA ASP A 88 5.41 -4.04 21.22
C ASP A 88 6.23 -4.05 22.52
N SER A 89 6.63 -2.88 23.01
CA SER A 89 7.52 -2.70 24.17
C SER A 89 6.81 -2.16 25.42
N HIS A 90 5.55 -2.56 25.63
CA HIS A 90 4.71 -2.04 26.70
C HIS A 90 5.17 -2.46 28.12
N GLN A 91 4.79 -1.66 29.12
CA GLN A 91 5.12 -1.89 30.53
C GLN A 91 3.99 -2.53 31.37
N CYS A 92 2.89 -2.94 30.74
CA CYS A 92 1.80 -3.64 31.42
C CYS A 92 2.26 -5.03 31.89
N ALA A 93 2.22 -5.27 33.20
CA ALA A 93 2.58 -6.52 33.86
C ALA A 93 1.56 -7.63 33.64
N ASN A 94 0.29 -7.26 33.46
CA ASN A 94 -0.83 -8.18 33.25
C ASN A 94 -1.07 -8.56 31.78
N VAL A 95 -0.25 -8.03 30.85
CA VAL A 95 -0.29 -8.36 29.42
C VAL A 95 0.98 -9.14 29.06
N PRO A 96 0.87 -10.26 28.31
CA PRO A 96 2.04 -10.98 27.79
C PRO A 96 2.93 -10.07 26.93
N ALA A 97 4.25 -10.13 27.11
CA ALA A 97 5.20 -9.25 26.44
C ALA A 97 5.30 -9.46 24.92
N ASP A 98 4.78 -10.58 24.41
CA ASP A 98 4.67 -10.92 22.99
C ASP A 98 3.40 -10.34 22.33
N ARG A 99 2.58 -9.60 23.09
CA ARG A 99 1.31 -9.06 22.58
C ARG A 99 1.33 -7.55 22.49
N PRO A 100 1.28 -6.99 21.28
CA PRO A 100 1.27 -5.56 21.13
C PRO A 100 -0.03 -4.94 21.63
N VAL A 101 0.08 -3.73 22.19
CA VAL A 101 -1.05 -3.04 22.81
C VAL A 101 -1.23 -1.63 22.28
N VAL A 102 -2.48 -1.19 22.23
CA VAL A 102 -2.84 0.23 22.02
C VAL A 102 -3.32 0.80 23.34
N PHE A 103 -2.70 1.90 23.80
CA PHE A 103 -3.15 2.61 24.99
C PHE A 103 -4.37 3.46 24.69
N LEU A 104 -5.38 3.37 25.55
CA LEU A 104 -6.64 4.09 25.43
C LEU A 104 -6.70 5.29 26.39
N GLY A 105 -6.98 6.46 25.84
CA GLY A 105 -7.19 7.69 26.61
C GLY A 105 -5.91 8.29 27.19
N ASN A 106 -6.02 9.53 27.68
CA ASN A 106 -4.87 10.27 28.20
C ASN A 106 -4.22 9.65 29.43
N ALA A 107 -5.01 8.92 30.24
CA ALA A 107 -4.50 8.30 31.45
C ALA A 107 -3.70 7.02 31.19
N GLN A 108 -3.77 6.47 29.96
CA GLN A 108 -3.11 5.22 29.56
C GLN A 108 -3.40 4.03 30.50
N ASP A 109 -4.48 4.08 31.27
CA ASP A 109 -4.85 3.08 32.27
C ASP A 109 -5.61 1.89 31.67
N ALA A 110 -6.05 2.01 30.42
CA ALA A 110 -6.71 0.96 29.66
C ALA A 110 -5.96 0.69 28.35
N VAL A 111 -5.90 -0.58 27.96
CA VAL A 111 -5.24 -1.04 26.74
C VAL A 111 -6.16 -1.93 25.91
N LEU A 112 -6.03 -1.84 24.59
CA LEU A 112 -6.51 -2.86 23.65
C LEU A 112 -5.35 -3.79 23.32
N VAL A 113 -5.50 -5.06 23.62
CA VAL A 113 -4.48 -6.08 23.39
C VAL A 113 -4.76 -6.79 22.07
N ALA A 114 -3.76 -6.85 21.18
CA ALA A 114 -3.85 -7.68 19.99
C ALA A 114 -3.91 -9.16 20.38
N PRO A 115 -4.75 -9.99 19.72
CA PRO A 115 -4.80 -11.41 20.02
C PRO A 115 -3.54 -12.17 19.59
N TYR A 116 -2.79 -11.63 18.62
CA TYR A 116 -1.52 -12.17 18.13
C TYR A 116 -0.59 -11.01 17.72
N PRO A 117 0.73 -11.19 17.80
CA PRO A 117 1.68 -10.29 17.19
C PRO A 117 1.58 -10.35 15.67
N LEU A 118 1.83 -9.21 15.02
CA LEU A 118 2.07 -9.16 13.58
C LEU A 118 3.55 -9.37 13.32
N GLU A 119 3.87 -9.87 12.14
CA GLU A 119 5.25 -9.94 11.67
C GLU A 119 5.74 -8.53 11.36
N ASP A 120 6.98 -8.23 11.73
CA ASP A 120 7.58 -6.91 11.46
C ASP A 120 7.54 -6.64 9.96
N PHE A 121 7.00 -5.48 9.59
CA PHE A 121 6.96 -5.04 8.20
C PHE A 121 7.52 -3.62 8.07
N ASP A 122 8.14 -3.35 6.93
CA ASP A 122 8.63 -2.01 6.58
C ASP A 122 7.57 -1.27 5.76
N PHE A 123 7.49 0.05 5.93
CA PHE A 123 6.64 0.90 5.09
C PHE A 123 6.99 0.78 3.59
N ALA A 124 8.21 0.35 3.25
CA ALA A 124 8.59 0.00 1.88
C ALA A 124 7.74 -1.14 1.30
N THR A 125 7.37 -2.13 2.10
CA THR A 125 6.58 -3.30 1.68
C THR A 125 5.10 -3.20 2.10
N PHE A 126 4.66 -2.07 2.67
CA PHE A 126 3.29 -1.87 3.17
C PHE A 126 2.19 -2.27 2.18
N PHE A 127 2.37 -1.91 0.90
CA PHE A 127 1.38 -2.23 -0.11
C PHE A 127 1.32 -3.73 -0.37
N GLU A 128 2.42 -4.46 -0.30
CA GLU A 128 2.46 -5.90 -0.54
C GLU A 128 2.14 -6.72 0.73
N ALA A 129 2.42 -6.15 1.91
CA ALA A 129 2.22 -6.79 3.20
C ALA A 129 0.76 -7.24 3.40
N SER A 130 0.62 -8.38 4.05
CA SER A 130 -0.68 -8.96 4.36
C SER A 130 -0.83 -9.24 5.85
N ALA A 131 -2.01 -9.02 6.38
CA ALA A 131 -2.35 -9.22 7.76
C ALA A 131 -3.75 -9.81 7.88
N ASN A 132 -3.87 -10.85 8.71
CA ASN A 132 -5.18 -11.25 9.19
C ASN A 132 -5.68 -10.17 10.16
N VAL A 133 -6.91 -9.69 9.95
CA VAL A 133 -7.49 -8.64 10.80
C VAL A 133 -8.24 -9.31 11.96
N PRO A 134 -7.86 -9.04 13.23
CA PRO A 134 -8.61 -9.50 14.37
C PRO A 134 -10.06 -9.00 14.34
N ARG A 135 -11.01 -9.90 14.59
CA ARG A 135 -12.43 -9.52 14.75
C ARG A 135 -12.74 -8.93 16.13
N GLN A 136 -11.88 -9.18 17.09
CA GLN A 136 -12.07 -8.78 18.48
C GLN A 136 -10.74 -8.44 19.12
N PHE A 137 -10.75 -7.37 19.91
CA PHE A 137 -9.64 -6.94 20.74
C PHE A 137 -10.08 -7.04 22.19
N VAL A 138 -9.20 -7.54 23.05
CA VAL A 138 -9.49 -7.59 24.48
C VAL A 138 -9.13 -6.23 25.07
N ARG A 139 -10.11 -5.57 25.68
CA ARG A 139 -9.89 -4.36 26.47
C ARG A 139 -9.62 -4.75 27.91
N MET A 140 -8.51 -4.29 28.47
CA MET A 140 -8.19 -4.50 29.89
C MET A 140 -7.50 -3.27 30.48
N ARG A 141 -7.42 -3.20 31.82
CA ARG A 141 -6.60 -2.17 32.47
C ARG A 141 -5.13 -2.54 32.40
N CYS A 142 -4.25 -1.56 32.23
CA CYS A 142 -2.80 -1.78 32.28
C CYS A 142 -2.33 -1.68 33.74
N GLU A 143 -1.82 -2.78 34.29
CA GLU A 143 -1.12 -2.76 35.57
C GLU A 143 0.36 -2.55 35.31
N TYR A 144 0.89 -1.36 35.58
CA TYR A 144 2.30 -1.09 35.31
C TYR A 144 3.22 -1.95 36.18
N LYS A 145 4.29 -2.47 35.57
CA LYS A 145 5.38 -3.12 36.31
C LYS A 145 5.90 -2.15 37.38
N PRO A 146 6.14 -2.61 38.62
CA PRO A 146 6.73 -1.77 39.65
C PRO A 146 8.09 -1.25 39.15
N ALA A 147 8.33 0.05 39.30
CA ALA A 147 9.61 0.64 38.96
C ALA A 147 10.72 -0.15 39.68
N GLN A 148 11.71 -0.64 38.94
CA GLN A 148 12.92 -1.16 39.56
C GLN A 148 13.51 -0.02 40.38
N ALA A 149 13.48 -0.13 41.71
CA ALA A 149 14.22 0.76 42.57
C ALA A 149 15.68 0.64 42.17
N PHE A 150 16.24 1.70 41.58
CA PHE A 150 17.67 1.81 41.42
C PHE A 150 18.28 1.63 42.81
N PRO A 151 19.25 0.72 42.99
CA PRO A 151 19.97 0.66 44.25
C PRO A 151 20.63 2.02 44.47
N GLU A 152 20.18 2.75 45.50
CA GLU A 152 20.90 3.91 46.00
C GLU A 152 22.23 3.42 46.57
N GLY A 153 23.28 3.64 45.80
CA GLY A 153 24.65 3.36 46.21
C GLY A 153 25.47 2.96 44.99
N TRP A 154 26.15 3.93 44.38
CA TRP A 154 27.59 4.19 44.57
C TRP A 154 27.87 5.68 44.33
#